data_AF-A0A377U266-F1
#
_entry.id   AF-A0A377U266-F1
#
_cell.length_a   1.000
_cell.length_b   1.000
_cell.length_c   1.000
_cell.angle_alpha   90.00
_cell.angle_beta   90.00
_cell.angle_gamma   90.00
#
_symmetry.space_group_name_H-M   'P 1'
#
loop_
_entity.id
_entity.type
_entity.pdbx_description
1 polymer ?
#
loop_
_entity_poly.entity_id
_entity_poly.type
_entity_poly.pdbx_seq_one_letter_code
_entity_poly.pdbx_strand_id
1 'polypeptide(L)' 'MMMSEAKALELGLPILARIRAFASVGVDPALMGIAPVHATRRCLERAGWRLDDVESDRSQ' A
#
# COMPACT_ATOMS: atom_id res chain seq x y z
N MET A 1 12.38 6.30 -7.77
CA MET A 1 12.17 5.52 -9.01
C MET A 1 11.58 4.17 -8.64
N MET A 2 10.73 3.60 -9.50
CA MET A 2 10.15 2.26 -9.28
C MET A 2 10.55 1.35 -10.44
N MET A 3 10.75 0.06 -10.15
CA MET A 3 11.07 -0.98 -11.12
C MET A 3 10.65 -2.34 -10.56
N SER A 4 10.69 -3.38 -11.40
CA SER A 4 10.53 -4.74 -10.91
C SER A 4 11.71 -5.14 -10.02
N GLU A 5 11.44 -5.99 -9.03
CA GLU A 5 12.46 -6.55 -8.15
C GLU A 5 13.56 -7.28 -8.93
N ALA A 6 13.19 -8.06 -9.94
CA ALA A 6 14.15 -8.75 -10.80
C ALA A 6 15.15 -7.77 -11.45
N LYS A 7 14.67 -6.60 -11.92
CA LYS A 7 15.55 -5.60 -12.53
C LYS A 7 16.42 -4.90 -11.49
N ALA A 8 15.89 -4.68 -10.29
CA ALA A 8 16.66 -4.11 -9.19
C ALA A 8 17.84 -5.02 -8.81
N LEU A 9 17.59 -6.33 -8.71
CA LEU A 9 18.60 -7.34 -8.41
C LEU A 9 19.65 -7.46 -9.53
N GLU A 10 19.23 -7.45 -10.80
CA GLU A 10 20.14 -7.47 -11.96
C GLU A 10 21.09 -6.27 -11.96
N LEU A 11 20.60 -5.10 -11.56
CA LEU A 11 21.36 -3.86 -11.52
C LEU A 11 22.13 -3.64 -10.19
N GLY A 12 22.02 -4.57 -9.23
CA GLY A 12 22.66 -4.45 -7.91
C GLY A 12 22.17 -3.25 -7.08
N LEU A 13 20.93 -2.82 -7.29
CA LEU A 13 20.36 -1.65 -6.63
C LEU A 13 19.68 -2.03 -5.30
N PRO A 14 19.80 -1.20 -4.24
CA PRO A 14 19.15 -1.46 -2.96
C PRO A 14 17.62 -1.34 -3.09
N ILE A 15 16.89 -2.32 -2.54
CA ILE A 15 15.44 -2.33 -2.48
C ILE A 15 15.01 -1.79 -1.11
N LEU A 16 14.31 -0.66 -1.10
CA LEU A 16 13.89 0.00 0.15
C LEU A 16 12.48 -0.37 0.59
N ALA A 17 11.60 -0.68 -0.37
CA ALA A 17 10.21 -1.03 -0.12
C ALA A 17 9.59 -1.70 -1.35
N ARG A 18 8.44 -2.37 -1.15
CA ARG A 18 7.59 -2.91 -2.22
C ARG A 18 6.17 -2.36 -2.08
N ILE A 19 5.47 -2.14 -3.20
CA ILE A 19 4.04 -1.78 -3.16
C ILE A 19 3.22 -3.05 -2.99
N ARG A 20 2.61 -3.24 -1.81
CA ARG A 20 1.81 -4.44 -1.53
C ARG A 20 0.42 -4.38 -2.13
N ALA A 21 -0.23 -3.22 -2.06
CA ALA A 21 -1.56 -3.01 -2.59
C ALA A 21 -1.82 -1.53 -2.87
N PHE A 22 -2.86 -1.30 -3.66
CA PHE A 22 -3.43 0.01 -3.92
C PHE A 22 -4.96 -0.10 -3.93
N ALA A 23 -5.64 0.93 -3.44
CA ALA A 23 -7.09 1.03 -3.47
C ALA A 23 -7.54 2.45 -3.78
N SER A 24 -8.65 2.54 -4.51
CA SER A 24 -9.38 3.78 -4.76
C SER A 24 -10.85 3.55 -4.40
N VAL A 25 -11.52 4.58 -3.90
CA VAL A 25 -12.93 4.54 -3.50
C VAL A 25 -13.61 5.83 -3.95
N GLY A 26 -14.85 5.72 -4.39
CA GLY A 26 -15.75 6.87 -4.55
C GLY A 26 -16.60 7.02 -3.30
N VAL A 27 -16.75 8.26 -2.83
CA VAL A 27 -17.69 8.61 -1.76
C VAL A 27 -18.53 9.80 -2.21
N ASP A 28 -19.64 10.03 -1.51
CA ASP A 28 -20.45 11.22 -1.71
C ASP A 28 -19.59 12.50 -1.52
N PRO A 29 -19.68 13.52 -2.38
CA PRO A 29 -18.92 14.76 -2.24
C PRO A 29 -19.06 15.44 -0.89
N ALA A 30 -20.24 15.36 -0.26
CA ALA A 30 -20.46 15.91 1.09
C ALA A 30 -19.67 15.14 2.17
N LEU A 31 -19.29 13.89 1.90
CA LEU A 31 -18.53 13.01 2.79
C LEU A 31 -17.08 12.80 2.33
N MET A 32 -16.61 13.55 1.34
CA MET A 32 -15.24 13.48 0.80
C MET A 32 -14.16 13.42 1.89
N GLY A 33 -14.33 14.16 2.99
CA GLY A 33 -13.36 14.20 4.09
C GLY A 33 -13.06 12.85 4.74
N ILE A 34 -14.00 11.89 4.70
CA ILE A 34 -13.81 10.54 5.26
C ILE A 34 -13.39 9.50 4.20
N ALA A 35 -13.17 9.90 2.94
CA ALA A 35 -12.71 9.00 1.89
C ALA A 35 -11.44 8.21 2.28
N PRO A 36 -10.43 8.79 2.97
CA PRO A 36 -9.24 8.04 3.39
C PRO A 36 -9.56 6.85 4.31
N VAL A 37 -10.58 6.95 5.17
CA VAL A 37 -10.96 5.84 6.07
C VAL A 37 -11.41 4.63 5.25
N HIS A 38 -12.23 4.86 4.23
CA HIS A 38 -12.71 3.79 3.35
C HIS A 38 -11.60 3.28 2.42
N ALA A 39 -10.76 4.19 1.89
CA ALA A 39 -9.65 3.83 1.03
C ALA A 39 -8.63 2.95 1.76
N THR A 40 -8.26 3.33 2.98
CA THR A 40 -7.31 2.58 3.82
C THR A 40 -7.84 1.20 4.17
N ARG A 41 -9.10 1.09 4.63
CA ARG A 41 -9.71 -0.23 4.92
C ARG A 41 -9.70 -1.14 3.69
N ARG A 42 -10.10 -0.63 2.53
CA ARG A 42 -10.05 -1.39 1.27
C ARG A 42 -8.62 -1.77 0.87
N CYS A 43 -7.65 -0.88 1.11
CA CYS A 43 -6.25 -1.15 0.83
C CYS A 43 -5.69 -2.25 1.73
N LEU A 44 -6.03 -2.24 3.03
CA LEU A 44 -5.63 -3.27 4.00
C LEU A 44 -6.29 -4.62 3.71
N GLU A 45 -7.56 -4.64 3.30
CA GLU A 45 -8.22 -5.88 2.85
C GLU A 45 -7.53 -6.46 1.61
N ARG A 46 -7.24 -5.62 0.61
CA ARG A 46 -6.40 -6.01 -0.54
C ARG A 46 -4.97 -6.35 -0.14
N ALA A 47 -4.52 -5.76 0.96
CA ALA A 47 -3.35 -5.99 1.82
C ALA A 47 -3.25 -7.40 2.42
N GLY A 48 -4.39 -8.08 2.58
CA GLY A 48 -4.47 -9.19 3.52
C GLY A 48 -3.98 -8.80 4.93
N TRP A 49 -4.06 -7.52 5.27
CA TRP A 49 -3.51 -6.92 6.48
C TRP A 49 -4.65 -6.44 7.37
N ARG A 50 -4.40 -6.48 8.68
CA ARG A 50 -5.20 -5.83 9.71
C ARG A 50 -4.56 -4.48 10.04
N LEU A 51 -5.32 -3.62 10.72
CA LEU A 51 -4.81 -2.32 11.19
C LEU A 51 -3.56 -2.48 12.08
N ASP A 52 -3.55 -3.51 12.92
CA ASP A 52 -2.42 -3.81 13.83
C ASP A 52 -1.15 -4.25 13.09
N ASP A 53 -1.28 -4.72 11.84
CA ASP A 53 -0.16 -5.17 11.02
C ASP A 53 0.61 -3.99 10.42
N VAL A 54 0.00 -2.81 10.30
CA VAL A 54 0.61 -1.63 9.65
C VAL A 54 1.82 -1.10 10.41
N GLU A 55 1.82 -1.21 11.74
CA GLU A 55 2.97 -0.88 12.60
C GLU A 55 3.99 -2.03 12.64
N SER A 56 3.48 -3.27 12.63
CA SER A 56 4.29 -4.48 12.85
C SER A 56 4.99 -4.98 11.59
N ASP A 57 4.58 -4.52 10.40
CA ASP A 57 5.18 -4.89 9.12
C ASP A 57 6.57 -4.25 8.97
N ARG A 58 7.57 -4.92 9.55
CA ARG A 58 8.96 -4.81 9.12
C ARG A 58 9.12 -5.59 7.82
N SER A 59 8.58 -5.08 6.72
CA SER A 59 8.90 -5.56 5.39
C SER A 59 10.43 -5.51 5.21
N GLN A 60 11.08 -6.65 5.43
CA GLN A 60 12.47 -6.95 5.05
C GLN A 60 12.60 -7.01 3.52
#